data_AF-G8TTU5-F1
#
_entry.id   AF-G8TTU5-F1
#
_cell.length_a   1.000
_cell.length_b   1.000
_cell.length_c   1.000
_cell.angle_alpha   90.00
_cell.angle_beta   90.00
_cell.angle_gamma   90.00
#
_symmetry.space_group_name_H-M   'P 1'
#
loop_
_entity.id
_entity.type
_entity.pdbx_description
1 polymer ?
#
loop_
_entity_poly.entity_id
_entity_poly.type
_entity_poly.pdbx_seq_one_letter_code
_entity_poly.pdbx_strand_id
1 'polypeptide(L)'
;MDDRTRELIALAAALAAGCPSCMESHWQEAERIGVSAVDMAEAIQIARTVRVTALLAIDSLAEQLPQRVEIPLLGPNTTGCGPGCQC
;
A
#
# COMPACT_ATOMS: atom_id res chain seq x y z
N MET A 1 12.50 -21.81 -12.86
CA MET A 1 11.22 -21.23 -12.41
C MET A 1 10.28 -21.21 -13.60
N ASP A 2 9.13 -21.85 -13.46
CA ASP A 2 8.04 -21.85 -14.45
C ASP A 2 7.30 -20.50 -14.46
N ASP A 3 6.50 -20.28 -15.52
CA ASP A 3 5.83 -18.99 -15.76
C ASP A 3 4.78 -18.67 -14.69
N ARG A 4 4.02 -19.66 -14.21
CA ARG A 4 3.07 -19.47 -13.09
C ARG A 4 3.77 -18.97 -11.85
N THR A 5 4.85 -19.63 -11.46
CA THR A 5 5.66 -19.23 -10.29
C THR A 5 6.26 -17.83 -10.49
N ARG A 6 6.74 -17.51 -11.71
CA ARG A 6 7.29 -16.20 -12.04
C ARG A 6 6.27 -15.09 -11.82
N GLU A 7 5.08 -15.23 -12.39
CA GLU A 7 4.06 -14.18 -12.35
C GLU A 7 3.46 -13.99 -10.95
N LEU A 8 3.25 -15.07 -10.19
CA LEU A 8 2.82 -14.95 -8.79
C LEU A 8 3.84 -14.20 -7.93
N ILE A 9 5.14 -14.48 -8.12
CA ILE A 9 6.21 -13.75 -7.41
C ILE A 9 6.26 -12.29 -7.87
N ALA A 10 6.14 -12.03 -9.17
CA ALA A 10 6.19 -10.67 -9.71
C ALA A 10 5.00 -9.82 -9.24
N LEU A 11 3.78 -10.39 -9.23
CA LEU A 11 2.57 -9.78 -8.67
C LEU A 11 2.74 -9.44 -7.18
N ALA A 12 3.20 -10.41 -6.39
CA ALA A 12 3.46 -10.23 -4.96
C ALA A 12 4.53 -9.15 -4.69
N ALA A 13 5.64 -9.18 -5.44
CA ALA A 13 6.72 -8.21 -5.32
C ALA A 13 6.27 -6.81 -5.69
N ALA A 14 5.47 -6.66 -6.74
CA ALA A 14 4.88 -5.38 -7.15
C ALA A 14 4.01 -4.77 -6.06
N LEU A 15 3.14 -5.57 -5.41
CA LEU A 15 2.34 -5.11 -4.28
C LEU A 15 3.21 -4.74 -3.08
N ALA A 16 4.17 -5.58 -2.71
CA ALA A 16 5.05 -5.35 -1.57
C ALA A 16 5.87 -4.07 -1.74
N ALA A 17 6.38 -3.80 -2.94
CA ALA A 17 7.12 -2.59 -3.28
C ALA A 17 6.21 -1.36 -3.49
N GLY A 18 4.91 -1.54 -3.65
CA GLY A 18 3.96 -0.46 -3.90
C GLY A 18 4.02 0.11 -5.33
N CYS A 19 4.18 -0.74 -6.35
CA CYS A 19 4.12 -0.36 -7.78
C CYS A 19 2.74 -0.73 -8.38
N PRO A 20 1.78 0.22 -8.52
CA PRO A 20 0.43 -0.10 -8.99
C PRO A 20 0.40 -0.59 -10.44
N SER A 21 1.17 0.02 -11.33
CA SER A 21 1.24 -0.37 -12.74
C SER A 21 1.83 -1.78 -12.90
N CYS A 22 2.90 -2.09 -12.17
CA CYS A 22 3.50 -3.42 -12.17
C CYS A 22 2.50 -4.48 -11.67
N MET A 23 1.76 -4.16 -10.59
CA MET A 23 0.78 -5.06 -10.01
C MET A 23 -0.34 -5.39 -11.01
N GLU A 24 -0.88 -4.37 -11.69
CA GLU A 24 -1.90 -4.56 -12.73
C GLU A 24 -1.38 -5.40 -13.90
N SER A 25 -0.16 -5.12 -14.39
CA SER A 25 0.44 -5.88 -15.50
C SER A 25 0.66 -7.36 -15.14
N HIS A 26 1.18 -7.65 -13.95
CA HIS A 26 1.41 -9.03 -13.51
C HIS A 26 0.13 -9.76 -13.12
N TRP A 27 -0.92 -9.04 -12.70
CA TRP A 27 -2.26 -9.62 -12.52
C TRP A 27 -2.82 -10.11 -13.86
N GLN A 28 -2.84 -9.23 -14.87
CA GLN A 28 -3.37 -9.55 -16.19
C GLN A 28 -2.58 -10.70 -16.85
N GLU A 29 -1.26 -10.72 -16.69
CA GLU A 29 -0.42 -11.79 -17.23
C GLU A 29 -0.66 -13.13 -16.51
N ALA A 30 -0.81 -13.12 -15.17
CA ALA A 30 -1.17 -14.30 -14.41
C ALA A 30 -2.55 -14.86 -14.82
N GLU A 31 -3.56 -14.00 -15.04
CA GLU A 31 -4.85 -14.41 -15.61
C GLU A 31 -4.68 -15.00 -17.01
N ARG A 32 -3.88 -14.37 -17.86
CA ARG A 32 -3.64 -14.79 -19.26
C ARG A 32 -3.04 -16.20 -19.34
N ILE A 33 -2.13 -16.55 -18.43
CA ILE A 33 -1.52 -17.90 -18.38
C ILE A 33 -2.34 -18.91 -17.55
N GLY A 34 -3.53 -18.51 -17.08
CA GLY A 34 -4.48 -19.40 -16.40
C GLY A 34 -4.18 -19.67 -14.93
N VAL A 35 -3.48 -18.77 -14.24
CA VAL A 35 -3.36 -18.84 -12.77
C VAL A 35 -4.73 -18.61 -12.15
N SER A 36 -5.09 -19.39 -11.13
CA SER A 36 -6.40 -19.24 -10.50
C SER A 36 -6.49 -17.96 -9.68
N ALA A 37 -7.68 -17.37 -9.61
CA ALA A 37 -7.93 -16.20 -8.76
C ALA A 37 -7.63 -16.46 -7.28
N VAL A 38 -7.79 -17.71 -6.82
CA VAL A 38 -7.47 -18.12 -5.45
C VAL A 38 -5.97 -18.02 -5.21
N ASP A 39 -5.14 -18.56 -6.10
CA ASP A 39 -3.67 -18.50 -5.99
C ASP A 39 -3.16 -17.05 -6.02
N MET A 40 -3.71 -16.22 -6.92
CA MET A 40 -3.36 -14.80 -7.00
C MET A 40 -3.77 -14.05 -5.72
N ALA A 41 -4.96 -14.33 -5.19
CA ALA A 41 -5.43 -13.73 -3.94
C ALA A 41 -4.55 -14.12 -2.75
N GLU A 42 -4.13 -15.38 -2.65
CA GLU A 42 -3.20 -15.84 -1.61
C GLU A 42 -1.85 -15.11 -1.70
N ALA A 43 -1.27 -15.00 -2.90
CA ALA A 43 -0.03 -14.24 -3.11
C ALA A 43 -0.17 -12.77 -2.70
N ILE A 44 -1.30 -12.13 -3.01
CA ILE A 44 -1.62 -10.76 -2.59
C ILE A 44 -1.73 -10.66 -1.07
N GLN A 45 -2.39 -11.59 -0.37
CA GLN A 45 -2.50 -11.54 1.09
C GLN A 45 -1.14 -11.67 1.77
N ILE A 46 -0.27 -12.55 1.27
CA ILE A 46 1.10 -12.70 1.76
C ILE A 46 1.86 -11.39 1.58
N ALA A 47 1.88 -10.82 0.37
CA ALA A 47 2.58 -9.58 0.08
C ALA A 47 2.02 -8.38 0.86
N ARG A 48 0.70 -8.30 1.05
CA ARG A 48 0.06 -7.28 1.89
C ARG A 48 0.54 -7.36 3.33
N THR A 49 0.59 -8.57 3.88
CA THR A 49 1.09 -8.81 5.25
C THR A 49 2.53 -8.33 5.37
N VAL A 50 3.40 -8.72 4.44
CA VAL A 50 4.81 -8.27 4.41
C VAL A 50 4.91 -6.74 4.39
N ARG A 51 4.15 -6.09 3.51
CA ARG A 51 4.16 -4.62 3.38
C ARG A 51 3.69 -3.93 4.66
N VAL A 52 2.57 -4.38 5.24
CA VAL A 52 2.03 -3.79 6.46
C VAL A 52 2.97 -4.00 7.64
N THR A 53 3.56 -5.19 7.80
CA THR A 53 4.53 -5.44 8.87
C THR A 53 5.76 -4.55 8.74
N ALA A 54 6.26 -4.33 7.53
CA ALA A 54 7.39 -3.43 7.29
C ALA A 54 7.04 -1.97 7.69
N LEU A 55 5.84 -1.51 7.35
CA LEU A 55 5.34 -0.19 7.76
C LEU A 55 5.26 -0.06 9.27
N LEU A 56 4.59 -1.01 9.94
CA LEU A 56 4.42 -0.99 11.40
C LEU A 56 5.74 -1.00 12.16
N ALA A 57 6.76 -1.72 11.65
CA ALA A 57 8.08 -1.72 12.27
C ALA A 57 8.75 -0.33 12.20
N ILE A 58 8.61 0.36 11.08
CA ILE A 58 9.13 1.72 10.92
C ILE A 58 8.33 2.73 11.75
N ASP A 59 7.00 2.61 11.78
CA ASP A 59 6.13 3.48 12.60
C ASP A 59 6.47 3.33 14.09
N SER A 60 6.67 2.10 14.57
CA SER A 60 7.08 1.84 15.96
C SER A 60 8.44 2.47 16.30
N LEU A 61 9.37 2.53 15.35
CA LEU A 61 10.62 3.25 15.54
C LEU A 61 10.38 4.76 15.58
N ALA A 62 9.53 5.29 14.70
CA ALA A 62 9.21 6.72 14.64
C ALA A 62 8.55 7.23 15.94
N GLU A 63 7.72 6.41 16.58
CA GLU A 63 7.10 6.70 17.89
C GLU A 63 8.12 6.82 19.03
N GLN A 64 9.26 6.14 18.93
CA GLN A 64 10.33 6.20 19.94
C GLN A 64 11.22 7.44 19.76
N LEU A 65 11.15 8.10 18.61
CA LEU A 65 11.89 9.32 18.39
C LEU A 65 11.26 10.46 19.20
N PRO A 66 12.06 11.35 19.82
CA PRO A 66 11.54 12.52 20.50
C PRO A 66 10.87 13.46 19.48
N GLN A 67 9.56 13.33 19.32
CA GLN A 67 8.72 14.21 18.50
C GLN A 67 8.54 15.55 19.21
N ARG A 68 9.38 16.55 18.91
CA ARG A 68 9.18 17.94 19.35
C ARG A 68 8.66 18.81 18.21
N VAL A 69 7.51 18.47 17.64
CA VAL A 69 6.75 19.42 16.81
C VAL A 69 5.27 19.14 17.02
N GLU A 70 4.57 20.09 17.63
CA GLU A 70 3.10 20.13 17.56
C GLU A 70 2.72 20.36 16.09
N ILE A 71 2.13 19.35 15.45
CA ILE A 71 1.50 19.55 14.15
C ILE A 71 0.11 20.14 14.45
N PRO A 72 -0.17 21.41 14.13
CA PRO A 72 -1.48 22.01 14.40
C PRO A 72 -2.45 21.50 13.33
N LEU A 73 -2.93 20.27 13.50
CA LEU A 73 -3.99 19.71 12.69
C LEU A 73 -5.32 19.99 13.40
N LEU A 74 -5.95 21.08 12.95
CA LEU A 74 -7.27 21.60 13.37
C LEU A 74 -7.28 22.32 14.73
N GLY A 75 -7.15 23.64 14.68
CA GLY A 75 -7.61 24.50 15.77
C GLY A 75 -9.15 24.44 15.90
N PRO A 76 -9.73 24.67 17.10
CA PRO A 76 -11.13 24.38 17.41
C PRO A 76 -12.21 25.25 16.72
N ASN A 77 -11.92 25.93 15.60
CA ASN A 77 -12.85 26.90 14.99
C ASN A 77 -13.02 26.70 13.48
N THR A 78 -13.70 25.62 13.04
CA THR A 78 -14.09 25.42 11.63
C THR A 78 -15.56 25.77 11.35
N THR A 79 -16.08 26.87 11.90
CA THR A 79 -17.38 27.44 11.49
C THR A 79 -17.20 28.67 10.62
N GLY A 80 -16.42 28.56 9.55
CA GLY A 80 -16.26 29.64 8.59
C GLY A 80 -15.81 29.13 7.23
N CYS A 81 -16.40 29.66 6.16
CA CYS A 81 -16.07 29.34 4.77
C CYS A 81 -14.72 29.95 4.34
N GLY A 82 -13.67 29.82 5.16
CA GLY A 82 -12.30 30.22 4.82
C GLY A 82 -12.08 31.70 4.47
N PRO A 83 -10.82 32.12 4.29
CA PRO A 83 -10.49 33.49 3.89
C PRO A 83 -10.80 33.69 2.41
N GLY A 84 -11.72 34.60 2.09
CA GLY A 84 -12.08 34.97 0.71
C GLY A 84 -13.45 34.50 0.23
N CYS A 85 -14.27 33.87 1.07
CA CYS A 85 -15.68 33.71 0.73
C CYS A 85 -16.39 35.08 0.77
N GLN A 86 -17.17 35.36 -0.27
CA GLN A 86 -18.19 36.42 -0.29
C GLN A 86 -19.59 35.80 -0.26
N CYS A 87 -19.67 34.57 0.25
CA CYS A 87 -20.83 34.08 0.97
C CYS A 87 -20.83 34.71 2.38
#